data_AF-A0A068SLL3-F1
#
_entry.id   AF-A0A068SLL3-F1
#
_cell.length_a   1.000
_cell.length_b   1.000
_cell.length_c   1.000
_cell.angle_alpha   90.00
_cell.angle_beta   90.00
_cell.angle_gamma   90.00
#
_symmetry.space_group_name_H-M   'P 1'
#
loop_
_entity.id
_entity.type
_entity.pdbx_description
1 polymer ?
#
loop_
_entity_poly.entity_id
_entity_poly.type
_entity_poly.pdbx_seq_one_letter_code
_entity_poly.pdbx_strand_id
1 'polypeptide(L)' 'MRTTVTIDDKLLARAQEVTGIKERSLLLKEALTRLIQEEAARRLIALGGSAPDLEAPPRRRWNLDGTWGGSDWDKSE' A
#
# COMPACT_ATOMS: atom_id res chain seq x y z
N MET A 1 -0.52 21.63 -6.62
CA MET A 1 -1.49 22.07 -7.66
C MET A 1 -2.78 22.51 -6.98
N ARG A 2 -3.42 23.58 -7.42
CA ARG A 2 -4.74 24.02 -6.91
C ARG A 2 -5.78 23.78 -8.00
N THR A 3 -6.85 23.09 -7.65
CA THR A 3 -7.91 22.69 -8.59
C THR A 3 -9.26 23.01 -7.96
N THR A 4 -10.21 23.46 -8.77
CA THR A 4 -11.61 23.65 -8.36
C THR A 4 -12.41 22.44 -8.84
N VAL A 5 -13.22 21.85 -7.96
CA VAL A 5 -14.02 20.66 -8.25
C VAL A 5 -15.45 20.90 -7.76
N THR A 6 -16.44 20.58 -8.58
CA THR A 6 -17.85 20.68 -8.21
C THR A 6 -18.31 19.35 -7.61
N ILE A 7 -18.90 19.39 -6.41
CA ILE A 7 -19.29 18.21 -5.63
C ILE A 7 -20.68 18.46 -5.05
N ASP A 8 -21.50 17.41 -4.94
CA ASP A 8 -22.78 17.49 -4.24
C ASP A 8 -22.59 17.81 -2.75
N ASP A 9 -23.28 18.87 -2.28
CA ASP A 9 -23.18 19.34 -0.90
C ASP A 9 -23.68 18.33 0.14
N LYS A 10 -24.68 17.51 -0.20
CA LYS A 10 -25.19 16.45 0.69
C LYS A 10 -24.15 15.34 0.83
N LEU A 11 -23.49 14.98 -0.27
CA LEU A 11 -22.42 13.99 -0.25
C LEU A 11 -21.24 14.49 0.59
N LEU A 12 -20.85 15.74 0.41
CA LEU A 12 -19.78 16.36 1.19
C LEU A 12 -20.13 16.39 2.67
N ALA A 13 -21.33 16.86 3.03
CA ALA A 13 -21.78 16.92 4.41
C ALA A 13 -21.80 15.53 5.07
N ARG A 14 -22.30 14.51 4.37
CA ARG A 14 -22.32 13.14 4.86
C ARG A 14 -20.92 12.58 5.06
N ALA A 15 -20.01 12.83 4.12
CA ALA A 15 -18.63 12.38 4.24
C ALA A 15 -17.94 13.05 5.44
N GLN A 16 -18.16 14.35 5.68
CA GLN A 16 -17.62 15.06 6.85
C GLN A 16 -18.20 14.54 8.18
N GLU A 17 -19.51 14.24 8.21
CA GLU A 17 -20.18 13.67 9.37
C GLU A 17 -19.61 12.29 9.74
N VAL A 18 -19.47 11.40 8.74
CA VAL A 18 -19.04 10.02 8.96
C VAL A 18 -17.54 9.93 9.25
N THR A 19 -16.71 10.72 8.58
CA THR A 19 -15.25 10.68 8.75
C THR A 19 -14.73 11.59 9.86
N GLY A 20 -15.53 12.58 10.29
CA GLY A 20 -15.10 13.65 11.20
C GLY A 20 -14.15 14.69 10.57
N ILE A 21 -13.78 14.53 9.30
CA ILE A 21 -12.83 15.43 8.62
C ILE A 21 -13.57 16.68 8.14
N LYS A 22 -13.32 17.83 8.80
CA LYS A 22 -13.95 19.12 8.43
C LYS A 22 -13.24 19.84 7.28
N GLU A 23 -11.95 19.62 7.11
CA GLU A 23 -11.17 20.28 6.06
C GLU A 23 -11.40 19.59 4.70
N ARG A 24 -11.95 20.33 3.72
CA ARG A 24 -12.33 19.78 2.40
C ARG A 24 -11.14 19.21 1.62
N SER A 25 -9.99 19.89 1.66
CA SER A 25 -8.74 19.44 1.00
C SER A 25 -8.25 18.12 1.58
N LEU A 26 -8.27 17.98 2.90
CA LEU A 26 -7.89 16.75 3.57
C LEU A 26 -8.86 15.61 3.26
N LEU A 27 -10.17 15.89 3.30
CA LEU A 27 -11.20 14.91 2.97
C LEU A 27 -11.04 14.39 1.53
N LEU A 28 -10.78 15.28 0.57
CA LEU A 28 -10.54 14.89 -0.82
C LEU A 28 -9.27 14.07 -0.99
N LYS A 29 -8.18 14.46 -0.32
CA LYS A 29 -6.93 13.69 -0.33
C LYS A 29 -7.13 12.28 0.21
N GLU A 30 -7.83 12.16 1.33
CA GLU A 30 -8.12 10.86 1.95
C GLU A 30 -9.02 10.02 1.06
N ALA A 31 -10.09 10.60 0.49
CA ALA A 31 -10.98 9.90 -0.43
C ALA A 31 -10.24 9.31 -1.64
N LEU A 32 -9.35 10.10 -2.27
CA LEU A 32 -8.54 9.62 -3.39
C LEU A 32 -7.54 8.54 -2.97
N THR A 33 -6.92 8.71 -1.80
CA THR A 33 -5.98 7.72 -1.26
C THR A 33 -6.69 6.39 -1.00
N ARG A 34 -7.90 6.42 -0.44
CA ARG A 34 -8.73 5.24 -0.20
C ARG A 34 -9.16 4.55 -1.49
N LEU A 35 -9.56 5.32 -2.50
CA LEU A 35 -9.90 4.77 -3.81
C LEU A 35 -8.71 4.03 -4.44
N ILE A 36 -7.51 4.62 -4.36
CA ILE A 36 -6.28 3.98 -4.86
C ILE A 36 -6.00 2.67 -4.10
N GLN A 37 -6.12 2.69 -2.77
CA GLN A 37 -5.91 1.51 -1.93
C GLN A 37 -6.88 0.38 -2.28
N GLU A 38 -8.15 0.70 -2.50
CA GLU A 38 -9.17 -0.27 -2.86
C GLU A 38 -8.88 -0.92 -4.22
N GLU A 39 -8.56 -0.12 -5.24
CA GLU A 39 -8.20 -0.63 -6.56
C GLU A 39 -6.89 -1.45 -6.55
N ALA A 40 -5.89 -1.01 -5.78
CA ALA A 40 -4.67 -1.77 -5.58
C ALA A 40 -4.96 -3.13 -4.93
N ALA A 41 -5.82 -3.17 -3.91
CA ALA A 41 -6.25 -4.42 -3.27
C ALA A 41 -6.98 -5.34 -4.25
N ARG A 42 -7.91 -4.82 -5.07
CA ARG A 42 -8.61 -5.59 -6.11
C ARG A 42 -7.62 -6.22 -7.10
N ARG A 43 -6.61 -5.47 -7.55
CA ARG A 43 -5.56 -5.98 -8.44
C ARG A 43 -4.70 -7.04 -7.76
N LEU A 44 -4.32 -6.84 -6.50
CA LEU A 44 -3.55 -7.82 -5.73
C LEU A 44 -4.32 -9.12 -5.51
N ILE A 45 -5.63 -9.04 -5.23
CA ILE A 45 -6.50 -10.23 -5.13
C ILE A 45 -6.52 -10.99 -6.45
N ALA A 46 -6.60 -10.28 -7.60
CA ALA A 46 -6.56 -10.92 -8.91
C ALA A 46 -5.18 -11.56 -9.24
N LEU A 47 -4.09 -11.06 -8.66
CA LEU A 47 -2.77 -11.68 -8.73
C LEU A 47 -2.62 -12.87 -7.75
N GLY A 48 -3.43 -12.93 -6.70
CA GLY A 48 -3.49 -14.07 -5.80
C GLY A 48 -3.85 -15.33 -6.60
N GLY A 49 -2.93 -16.31 -6.63
CA GLY A 49 -3.13 -17.54 -7.39
C GLY A 49 -2.78 -17.44 -8.89
N SER A 50 -2.31 -16.29 -9.39
CA SER A 50 -1.80 -16.20 -10.77
C SER A 50 -0.46 -16.91 -10.96
N ALA A 51 0.22 -17.27 -9.87
CA ALA A 51 1.45 -18.04 -9.86
C ALA A 51 1.37 -19.14 -8.78
N PRO A 52 0.58 -20.21 -9.01
CA PRO A 52 0.35 -21.28 -8.03
C PRO A 52 1.61 -22.10 -7.76
N ASP A 53 2.49 -22.21 -8.76
CA ASP A 53 3.77 -22.94 -8.69
C ASP A 53 4.95 -22.03 -8.31
N LEU A 54 4.67 -20.79 -7.85
CA LEU A 54 5.72 -19.87 -7.43
C LEU A 54 6.42 -20.40 -6.18
N GLU A 55 7.67 -20.80 -6.34
CA GLU A 55 8.52 -21.15 -5.22
C GLU A 55 8.99 -19.87 -4.51
N ALA A 56 8.71 -19.75 -3.21
CA ALA A 56 9.12 -18.58 -2.44
C ALA A 56 10.66 -18.48 -2.44
N PRO A 57 11.25 -17.30 -2.75
CA PRO A 57 12.70 -17.15 -2.70
C PRO A 57 13.23 -17.44 -1.29
N PRO A 58 14.46 -17.98 -1.15
CA PRO A 58 15.03 -18.28 0.16
C PRO A 58 14.95 -17.07 1.09
N ARG A 59 14.48 -17.28 2.33
CA ARG A 59 14.42 -16.20 3.33
C ARG A 59 15.84 -15.66 3.54
N ARG A 60 16.06 -14.36 3.28
CA ARG A 60 17.30 -13.67 3.70
C ARG A 60 17.46 -13.83 5.21
N ARG A 61 18.46 -14.59 5.63
CA ARG A 61 18.91 -14.62 7.02
C ARG A 61 19.85 -13.44 7.22
N TRP A 62 19.56 -12.65 8.25
CA TRP A 62 20.46 -11.60 8.71
C TRP A 62 21.54 -12.27 9.55
N ASN A 63 22.81 -12.04 9.23
CA ASN A 63 23.90 -12.49 10.09
C ASN A 63 23.89 -11.67 11.39
N LEU A 64 24.33 -12.24 12.51
CA LEU A 64 24.34 -11.57 13.82
C LEU A 64 25.21 -10.29 13.82
N ASP A 65 26.09 -10.14 12.82
CA ASP A 65 27.04 -9.04 12.64
C ASP A 65 26.51 -7.88 11.77
N GLY A 66 25.28 -7.96 11.26
CA GLY A 66 24.74 -6.88 10.41
C GLY A 66 24.94 -7.07 8.91
N THR A 67 25.64 -8.11 8.48
CA THR A 67 26.01 -8.30 7.07
C THR A 67 24.98 -9.10 6.28
N TRP A 68 25.02 -8.95 4.95
CA TRP A 68 24.23 -9.74 4.02
C TRP A 68 25.11 -10.59 3.11
N GLY A 69 24.83 -11.89 3.06
CA GLY A 69 25.46 -12.81 2.10
C GLY A 69 26.87 -13.20 2.51
N GLY A 70 27.12 -14.51 2.57
CA GLY A 70 28.37 -15.07 3.05
C GLY A 70 28.26 -15.48 4.52
N SER A 71 27.86 -16.72 4.75
CA SER A 71 28.34 -17.41 5.94
C SER A 71 29.80 -17.78 5.70
N ASP A 72 30.67 -17.65 6.70
CA ASP A 72 32.12 -17.95 6.67
C ASP A 72 32.52 -19.31 6.05
N TRP A 73 31.56 -20.20 5.80
CA TRP A 73 31.72 -21.48 5.09
C TRP A 73 32.20 -21.36 3.62
N ASP A 74 32.22 -20.16 3.03
CA ASP A 74 32.62 -19.92 1.63
C ASP A 74 34.12 -19.56 1.45
N LYS A 75 34.92 -19.60 2.54
CA LYS A 75 36.37 -19.27 2.54
C LYS A 75 37.26 -20.47 2.89
N SER A 76 36.92 -21.67 2.47
CA SER A 76 37.77 -22.85 2.66
C SER A 76 37.98 -23.57 1.34
N GLU A 77 38.93 -23.04 0.55
CA GLU A 77 39.64 -23.76 -0.52
C GLU A 77 41.14 -23.50 -0.36
#